data_AF-F4ZMN4-F1
#
_entry.id   AF-F4ZMN4-F1
#
_cell.length_a   1.000
_cell.length_b   1.000
_cell.length_c   1.000
_cell.angle_alpha   90.00
_cell.angle_beta   90.00
_cell.angle_gamma   90.00
#
_symmetry.space_group_name_H-M   'P 1'
#
loop_
_entity.id
_entity.type
_entity.pdbx_description
1 polymer ?
#
loop_
_entity_poly.entity_id
_entity_poly.type
_entity_poly.pdbx_seq_one_letter_code
_entity_poly.pdbx_strand_id
1 'polypeptide(L)' 'HLDWTAAFSIRYGNLYYNPFHMLSIAFLYGSALLFAMHGATILA' A
#
# COMPACT_ATOMS: atom_id res chain seq x y z
N HIS A 1 -6.27 7.05 -16.26
CA HIS A 1 -5.11 6.37 -15.64
C HIS A 1 -5.55 5.24 -14.70
N LEU A 2 -6.65 5.40 -13.96
CA LEU A 2 -7.24 4.33 -13.15
C LEU A 2 -7.57 3.06 -13.95
N ASP A 3 -8.17 3.19 -15.14
CA ASP A 3 -8.46 2.04 -16.01
C ASP A 3 -7.20 1.27 -16.40
N TRP A 4 -6.10 1.98 -16.64
CA TRP A 4 -4.81 1.37 -16.93
C TRP A 4 -4.28 0.59 -15.72
N THR A 5 -4.41 1.12 -14.50
CA THR A 5 -4.00 0.43 -13.26
C THR A 5 -4.77 -0.88 -13.08
N ALA A 6 -6.08 -0.87 -13.31
CA ALA A 6 -6.90 -2.08 -13.23
C ALA A 6 -6.56 -3.07 -14.36
N ALA A 7 -6.42 -2.59 -15.60
CA ALA A 7 -6.04 -3.40 -16.75
C ALA A 7 -4.66 -4.05 -16.58
N PHE A 8 -3.71 -3.37 -15.93
CA PHE A 8 -2.40 -3.94 -15.59
C PHE A 8 -2.54 -5.16 -14.67
N SER A 9 -3.38 -5.08 -13.63
CA SER A 9 -3.69 -6.21 -12.74
C SER A 9 -4.33 -7.39 -13.48
N ILE A 10 -5.30 -7.10 -14.36
CA ILE A 10 -5.95 -8.12 -15.18
C ILE A 10 -4.93 -8.79 -16.12
N ARG A 11 -4.09 -8.00 -16.79
CA ARG A 11 -3.11 -8.49 -17.77
C ARG A 11 -2.06 -9.43 -17.16
N TYR A 12 -1.67 -9.18 -15.91
CA TYR A 12 -0.66 -9.95 -15.17
C TYR A 12 -1.23 -10.93 -14.14
N GLY A 13 -2.52 -11.26 -14.23
CA GLY A 13 -3.09 -12.37 -13.46
C GLY A 13 -3.28 -12.09 -11.97
N ASN A 14 -3.84 -10.91 -11.65
CA ASN A 14 -4.18 -10.44 -10.31
C ASN A 14 -2.97 -10.06 -9.43
N LEU A 15 -2.72 -8.75 -9.33
CA LEU A 15 -1.61 -8.20 -8.54
C LEU A 15 -1.71 -8.43 -7.03
N TYR A 16 -2.87 -8.86 -6.48
CA TYR A 16 -2.94 -9.22 -5.06
C TYR A 16 -1.99 -10.37 -4.67
N TYR A 17 -1.62 -11.21 -5.63
CA TYR A 17 -0.70 -12.34 -5.40
C TYR A 17 0.77 -12.02 -5.74
N ASN A 18 1.08 -10.77 -6.11
CA ASN A 18 2.46 -10.34 -6.31
C ASN A 18 3.11 -9.99 -4.95
N PRO A 19 4.24 -10.62 -4.57
CA PRO A 19 4.84 -10.42 -3.25
C PRO A 19 5.33 -8.98 -3.02
N PHE A 20 5.82 -8.30 -4.05
CA PHE A 20 6.24 -6.89 -3.93
C PHE A 20 5.06 -5.93 -3.82
N HIS A 21 3.94 -6.23 -4.48
CA HIS A 21 2.70 -5.46 -4.32
C HIS A 21 2.14 -5.61 -2.90
N MET A 22 2.19 -6.82 -2.33
CA MET A 22 1.84 -7.06 -0.93
C MET A 22 2.74 -6.27 0.03
N LEU A 23 4.07 -6.31 -0.16
CA LEU A 23 5.00 -5.52 0.64
C LEU A 23 4.72 -4.01 0.52
N SER A 24 4.40 -3.53 -0.68
CA SER A 24 4.05 -2.12 -0.89
C SER A 24 2.79 -1.72 -0.10
N ILE A 25 1.75 -2.56 -0.08
CA ILE A 25 0.56 -2.33 0.74
C ILE A 25 0.91 -2.33 2.23
N ALA A 26 1.74 -3.26 2.69
CA ALA A 26 2.19 -3.31 4.08
C ALA A 26 2.93 -2.03 4.48
N PHE A 27 3.81 -1.50 3.64
CA PHE A 27 4.48 -0.22 3.89
C PHE A 27 3.53 0.96 3.83
N LEU A 28 2.55 0.99 2.92
CA LEU A 28 1.55 2.06 2.88
C LEU A 28 0.77 2.15 4.20
N TYR A 29 0.23 1.03 4.67
CA TYR A 29 -0.48 0.97 5.95
C TYR A 29 0.45 1.22 7.13
N GLY A 30 1.66 0.64 7.10
CA GLY A 30 2.69 0.83 8.11
C GLY A 30 3.12 2.29 8.26
N SER A 31 3.25 3.04 7.17
CA SER A 31 3.57 4.46 7.20
C SER A 31 2.48 5.28 7.88
N ALA A 32 1.21 5.05 7.54
CA ALA A 32 0.10 5.75 8.19
C ALA A 32 0.03 5.42 9.69
N LEU A 33 0.18 4.13 10.05
CA LEU A 33 0.21 3.68 11.44
C LEU A 33 1.36 4.33 12.22
N LEU A 34 2.59 4.24 11.70
CA LEU A 34 3.77 4.79 12.37
C LEU A 34 3.72 6.31 12.45
N PHE A 35 3.19 7.00 11.44
CA PHE A 35 3.05 8.45 11.49
C PHE A 35 2.00 8.88 12.52
N ALA A 36 0.88 8.15 12.63
CA ALA A 36 -0.10 8.38 13.68
C ALA A 36 0.50 8.16 15.08
N MET A 37 1.23 7.06 15.29
CA MET A 37 1.92 6.77 16.55
C MET A 37 2.96 7.86 16.88
N HIS A 38 3.80 8.22 15.90
CA HIS A 38 4.81 9.24 16.08
C HIS A 38 4.21 10.60 16.39
N GLY A 39 3.23 11.04 15.60
CA GLY A 39 2.53 12.31 15.81
C GLY A 39 1.86 12.37 17.19
N ALA A 40 1.23 11.28 17.63
CA ALA A 40 0.66 11.19 18.97
C ALA A 40 1.72 11.30 20.07
N THR A 41 2.86 10.62 19.94
CA THR A 41 3.98 10.73 20.90
C THR A 41 4.55 12.14 20.99
N ILE A 42 4.60 12.88 19.88
CA ILE A 42 5.14 14.25 19.85
C ILE A 42 4.16 15.27 20.45
N LEU A 43 2.86 15.03 20.34
CA LEU A 43 1.81 15.94 20.81
C LEU A 43 1.25 15.62 22.21
N ALA A 44 1.65 14.50 22.81
CA ALA A 44 1.33 14.13 24.19
C ALA A 44 2.10 15.01 25.20
#